data_AF-A0AAD7FXQ6-F1
#
_entry.id   AF-A0AAD7FXQ6-F1
#
_cell.length_a   1.000
_cell.length_b   1.000
_cell.length_c   1.000
_cell.angle_alpha   90.00
_cell.angle_beta   90.00
_cell.angle_gamma   90.00
#
_symmetry.space_group_name_H-M   'P 1'
#
loop_
_entity.id
_entity.type
_entity.pdbx_description
1 polymer ?
#
loop_
_entity_poly.entity_id
_entity_poly.type
_entity_poly.pdbx_seq_one_letter_code
_entity_poly.pdbx_strand_id
1 'polypeptide(L)'
;DPNSPELFKQNVQILQQNVLRLQDIAKRALDGIQNAYLSGCTPTQTEADLSSLKQTLQMVADLMRQSGVGGLPLLPVSDGSTQPHLPTEDQMIAQASQAVQVLYEQLKRGQDSAAVVANLL
;
A
#
# COMPACT_ATOMS: atom_id res chain seq x y z
N ASP A 1 22.03 8.24 8.29
CA ASP A 1 20.78 8.36 9.04
C ASP A 1 19.84 7.26 8.54
N PRO A 2 19.34 6.36 9.39
CA PRO A 2 18.42 5.29 8.99
C PRO A 2 17.08 5.80 8.44
N ASN A 3 16.77 7.09 8.59
CA ASN A 3 15.59 7.74 8.00
C ASN A 3 15.96 8.72 6.87
N SER A 4 17.10 8.53 6.19
CA SER A 4 17.48 9.42 5.10
C SER A 4 16.54 9.29 3.89
N PRO A 5 16.25 10.40 3.18
CA PRO A 5 15.43 10.37 1.97
C PRO A 5 16.08 9.55 0.85
N GLU A 6 17.42 9.43 0.83
CA GLU A 6 18.16 8.58 -0.12
C GLU A 6 17.87 7.10 0.09
N LEU A 7 17.86 6.64 1.35
CA LEU A 7 17.52 5.25 1.68
C LEU A 7 16.06 4.96 1.33
N PHE A 8 15.17 5.91 1.59
CA PHE A 8 13.77 5.80 1.20
C PHE A 8 13.60 5.65 -0.32
N LYS A 9 14.28 6.49 -1.13
CA LYS A 9 14.27 6.38 -2.60
C LYS A 9 14.76 5.01 -3.07
N GLN A 10 15.83 4.50 -2.45
CA GLN A 10 16.35 3.17 -2.77
C GLN A 10 15.34 2.07 -2.43
N ASN A 11 14.69 2.15 -1.27
CA ASN A 11 13.65 1.21 -0.85
C ASN A 11 12.46 1.22 -1.82
N VAL A 12 12.05 2.40 -2.31
CA VAL A 12 11.00 2.52 -3.33
C VAL A 12 11.40 1.79 -4.62
N GLN A 13 12.63 1.97 -5.09
CA GLN A 13 13.11 1.29 -6.31
C GLN A 13 13.15 -0.24 -6.15
N ILE A 14 13.68 -0.71 -5.02
CA ILE A 14 13.71 -2.14 -4.69
C ILE A 14 12.30 -2.70 -4.66
N LEU A 15 11.37 -2.00 -4.01
CA LEU A 15 9.98 -2.42 -3.92
C LEU A 15 9.32 -2.50 -5.31
N GLN A 16 9.51 -1.48 -6.16
CA GLN A 16 8.98 -1.48 -7.53
C GLN A 16 9.46 -2.70 -8.32
N GLN A 17 10.73 -3.06 -8.21
CA GLN A 17 11.27 -4.24 -8.88
C GLN A 17 10.64 -5.54 -8.37
N ASN A 18 10.40 -5.65 -7.06
CA ASN A 18 9.72 -6.81 -6.48
C ASN A 18 8.24 -6.88 -6.88
N VAL A 19 7.55 -5.74 -7.00
CA VAL A 19 6.15 -5.68 -7.47
C VAL A 19 6.05 -6.12 -8.94
N LEU A 20 6.97 -5.71 -9.80
CA LEU A 20 7.01 -6.17 -11.19
C LEU A 20 7.19 -7.69 -11.28
N ARG A 21 8.09 -8.25 -10.47
CA ARG A 21 8.27 -9.70 -10.37
C ARG A 21 7.02 -10.41 -9.85
N LEU A 22 6.36 -9.85 -8.84
CA LEU A 22 5.11 -10.37 -8.30
C LEU A 22 4.02 -10.40 -9.37
N GLN A 23 3.89 -9.32 -10.15
CA GLN A 23 2.91 -9.24 -11.25
C GLN A 23 3.17 -10.30 -12.32
N ASP A 24 4.43 -10.54 -12.67
CA ASP A 24 4.80 -11.56 -13.64
C ASP A 24 4.48 -12.98 -13.16
N ILE A 25 4.82 -13.33 -11.90
CA ILE A 25 4.45 -14.62 -11.30
C ILE A 25 2.93 -14.76 -11.22
N ALA A 26 2.21 -13.69 -10.88
CA ALA A 26 0.75 -13.69 -10.81
C ALA A 26 0.11 -13.97 -12.17
N LYS A 27 0.64 -13.37 -13.26
CA LYS A 27 0.19 -13.65 -14.63
C LYS A 27 0.43 -15.10 -15.00
N ARG A 28 1.63 -15.65 -14.76
CA ARG A 28 1.93 -17.06 -15.04
C ARG A 28 1.03 -18.02 -14.26
N ALA A 29 0.80 -17.73 -12.98
CA ALA A 29 -0.11 -18.52 -12.16
C ALA A 29 -1.56 -18.44 -12.68
N LEU A 30 -2.01 -17.26 -13.10
CA LEU A 30 -3.34 -17.07 -13.70
C LEU A 30 -3.45 -17.83 -15.03
N ASP A 31 -2.45 -17.73 -15.90
CA ASP A 31 -2.40 -18.45 -17.18
C ASP A 31 -2.40 -19.96 -16.95
N GLY A 32 -1.67 -20.46 -15.95
CA GLY A 32 -1.65 -21.87 -15.55
C GLY A 32 -2.99 -22.36 -15.00
N ILE A 33 -3.71 -21.52 -14.24
CA ILE A 33 -5.05 -21.82 -13.73
C ILE A 33 -6.09 -21.83 -14.87
N GLN A 34 -6.04 -20.83 -15.76
CA GLN A 34 -7.00 -20.68 -16.86
C GLN A 34 -6.82 -21.75 -17.94
N ASN A 35 -5.57 -22.14 -18.19
CA ASN A 35 -5.21 -23.16 -19.17
C ASN A 35 -4.88 -24.50 -18.53
N ALA A 36 -5.29 -24.70 -17.27
CA ALA A 36 -5.26 -26.01 -16.63
C ALA A 36 -5.97 -26.97 -17.60
N TYR A 37 -5.34 -28.09 -17.95
CA TYR A 37 -5.83 -29.09 -18.90
C TYR A 37 -5.53 -28.86 -20.40
N LEU A 38 -4.85 -27.77 -20.81
CA LEU A 38 -4.30 -27.67 -22.17
C LEU A 38 -2.94 -28.38 -22.29
N SER A 39 -2.66 -28.98 -23.45
CA SER A 39 -1.39 -29.63 -23.76
C SER A 39 -0.25 -28.61 -23.75
N GLY A 40 0.53 -28.57 -22.66
CA GLY A 40 1.64 -27.64 -22.47
C GLY A 40 1.69 -27.00 -21.08
N CYS A 41 0.57 -26.99 -20.34
CA CYS A 41 0.51 -26.52 -18.96
C CYS A 41 0.50 -27.71 -18.00
N THR A 42 1.55 -27.84 -17.17
CA THR A 42 1.60 -28.88 -16.14
C THR A 42 1.00 -28.34 -14.82
N PRO A 43 0.06 -29.08 -14.20
CA PRO A 43 -0.51 -28.70 -12.90
C PRO A 43 0.57 -28.48 -11.82
N THR A 44 1.64 -29.26 -11.85
CA THR A 44 2.79 -29.14 -10.95
C THR A 44 3.52 -27.81 -11.07
N GLN A 45 3.67 -27.27 -12.30
CA GLN A 45 4.28 -25.96 -12.49
C GLN A 45 3.38 -24.85 -11.94
N THR A 46 2.07 -24.96 -12.17
CA THR A 46 1.10 -23.98 -11.66
C THR A 46 1.09 -23.96 -10.12
N GLU A 47 1.17 -25.13 -9.47
CA GLU A 47 1.27 -25.22 -8.00
C GLU A 47 2.57 -24.59 -7.47
N ALA A 48 3.69 -24.82 -8.16
CA ALA A 48 4.98 -24.20 -7.83
C ALA A 48 4.93 -22.66 -7.98
N ASP A 49 4.33 -22.15 -9.06
CA ASP A 49 4.16 -20.72 -9.30
C ASP A 49 3.25 -20.09 -8.23
N LEU A 50 2.20 -20.79 -7.80
CA LEU A 50 1.28 -20.32 -6.77
C LEU A 50 1.94 -20.29 -5.38
N SER A 51 2.81 -21.26 -5.08
CA SER A 51 3.62 -21.25 -3.86
C SER A 51 4.63 -20.09 -3.86
N SER A 52 5.30 -19.86 -5.01
CA SER A 52 6.23 -18.74 -5.19
C SER A 52 5.52 -17.39 -5.10
N LEU A 53 4.30 -17.29 -5.62
CA LEU A 53 3.47 -16.10 -5.52
C LEU A 53 3.19 -15.74 -4.06
N LYS A 54 2.76 -16.71 -3.25
CA LYS A 54 2.48 -16.51 -1.82
C LYS A 54 3.72 -16.02 -1.06
N GLN A 55 4.87 -16.65 -1.29
CA GLN A 55 6.13 -16.25 -0.66
C GLN A 55 6.56 -14.84 -1.07
N THR A 56 6.48 -14.53 -2.37
CA THR A 56 6.85 -13.22 -2.89
C THR A 56 5.92 -12.13 -2.34
N LEU A 57 4.62 -12.41 -2.24
CA LEU A 57 3.64 -11.48 -1.70
C LEU A 57 3.90 -11.17 -0.22
N GLN A 58 4.20 -12.19 0.58
CA GLN A 58 4.57 -12.02 1.98
C GLN A 58 5.84 -11.17 2.12
N MET A 59 6.88 -11.47 1.34
CA MET A 59 8.13 -10.71 1.33
C MET A 59 7.89 -9.23 0.96
N VAL A 60 7.09 -8.96 -0.08
CA VAL A 60 6.75 -7.60 -0.50
C VAL A 60 6.00 -6.86 0.60
N ALA A 61 5.03 -7.52 1.26
CA ALA A 61 4.28 -6.93 2.37
C ALA A 61 5.19 -6.57 3.55
N ASP A 62 6.12 -7.45 3.92
CA ASP A 62 7.08 -7.20 4.99
C ASP A 62 8.04 -6.06 4.63
N LEU A 63 8.52 -6.03 3.37
CA LEU A 63 9.37 -4.94 2.88
C LEU A 63 8.64 -3.59 2.90
N MET A 64 7.38 -3.54 2.46
CA MET A 64 6.56 -2.32 2.50
C MET A 64 6.39 -1.80 3.92
N ARG A 65 6.20 -2.70 4.89
CA ARG A 65 5.99 -2.37 6.29
C ARG A 65 7.28 -1.89 6.96
N GLN A 66 8.41 -2.55 6.69
CA GLN A 66 9.71 -2.21 7.28
C GLN A 66 10.33 -0.95 6.68
N SER A 67 10.12 -0.72 5.38
CA SER A 67 10.72 0.43 4.68
C SER A 67 9.93 1.74 4.79
N GLY A 68 8.71 1.70 5.34
CA GLY A 68 7.80 2.85 5.42
C GLY A 68 7.13 3.21 4.09
N VAL A 69 7.51 2.59 2.97
CA VAL A 69 6.92 2.84 1.64
C VAL A 69 5.44 2.44 1.61
N GLY A 70 5.03 1.47 2.43
CA GLY A 70 3.63 1.06 2.55
C GLY A 70 2.69 2.08 3.20
N GLY A 71 3.22 3.17 3.79
CA GLY A 71 2.43 4.26 4.35
C GLY A 71 2.12 5.38 3.36
N LEU A 72 2.56 5.26 2.10
CA LEU A 72 2.32 6.31 1.10
C LEU A 72 0.81 6.43 0.78
N PRO A 73 0.28 7.66 0.69
CA PRO A 73 -1.12 7.86 0.36
C PRO A 73 -1.41 7.35 -1.05
N LEU A 74 -2.51 6.61 -1.18
CA LEU A 74 -3.01 6.17 -2.48
C LEU A 74 -3.65 7.37 -3.19
N LEU A 75 -3.11 7.72 -4.35
CA LEU A 75 -3.69 8.79 -5.16
C LEU A 75 -4.96 8.29 -5.86
N PRO A 76 -6.04 9.07 -5.87
CA PRO A 76 -7.25 8.71 -6.60
C PRO A 76 -6.94 8.64 -8.09
N VAL A 77 -7.17 7.47 -8.67
CA VAL A 77 -7.14 7.28 -10.13
C VAL A 77 -8.50 7.71 -10.64
N SER A 78 -8.55 8.74 -11.49
CA SER A 78 -9.81 9.17 -12.10
C SER A 78 -10.28 8.08 -13.09
N ASP A 79 -11.58 7.74 -13.03
CA ASP A 79 -12.19 6.74 -13.90
C ASP A 79 -11.87 7.04 -15.37
N GLY A 80 -11.04 6.18 -15.98
CA GLY A 80 -10.66 6.25 -17.40
C GLY A 80 -9.24 6.73 -17.69
N SER A 81 -8.47 7.20 -16.71
CA SER A 81 -7.05 7.57 -16.89
C SER A 81 -6.12 6.59 -16.19
N THR A 82 -5.07 6.12 -16.89
CA THR A 82 -3.99 5.29 -16.30
C THR A 82 -2.98 6.09 -15.47
N GLN A 83 -3.14 7.41 -15.39
CA GLN A 83 -2.27 8.29 -14.63
C GLN A 83 -2.98 8.77 -13.35
N PRO A 84 -2.33 8.67 -12.18
CA PRO A 84 -2.88 9.22 -10.94
C PRO A 84 -3.00 10.74 -11.06
N HIS A 85 -4.15 11.29 -10.66
CA HIS A 85 -4.33 12.74 -10.60
C HIS A 85 -3.51 13.27 -9.41
N LEU A 86 -2.40 13.94 -9.71
CA LEU A 86 -1.56 14.58 -8.70
C LEU A 86 -2.28 15.84 -8.20
N PRO A 87 -2.67 15.91 -6.91
CA PRO A 87 -3.25 17.13 -6.35
C PRO A 87 -2.24 18.28 -6.43
N THR A 88 -2.74 19.49 -6.66
CA THR A 88 -1.89 20.69 -6.59
C THR A 88 -1.44 20.96 -5.16
N GLU A 89 -0.36 21.72 -4.98
CA GLU A 89 0.18 22.06 -3.67
C GLU A 89 -0.89 22.74 -2.77
N ASP A 90 -1.67 23.68 -3.33
CA ASP A 90 -2.80 24.30 -2.63
C ASP A 90 -3.84 23.27 -2.13
N GLN A 91 -4.16 22.27 -2.96
CA GLN A 91 -5.10 21.21 -2.57
C GLN A 91 -4.52 20.35 -1.44
N MET A 92 -3.22 20.05 -1.49
CA MET A 92 -2.53 19.29 -0.44
C MET A 92 -2.52 20.08 0.89
N ILE A 93 -2.25 21.38 0.85
CA ILE A 93 -2.25 22.25 2.03
C ILE A 93 -3.66 22.34 2.64
N ALA A 94 -4.69 22.47 1.80
CA ALA A 94 -6.08 22.51 2.24
C ALA A 94 -6.49 21.18 2.90
N GLN A 95 -6.14 20.04 2.29
CA GLN A 95 -6.42 18.72 2.87
C GLN A 95 -5.67 18.49 4.20
N ALA A 96 -4.40 18.88 4.28
CA ALA A 96 -3.62 18.77 5.51
C ALA A 96 -4.21 19.61 6.64
N SER A 97 -4.59 20.86 6.33
CA SER A 97 -5.20 21.78 7.30
C SER A 97 -6.54 21.26 7.81
N GLN A 98 -7.37 20.71 6.92
CA GLN A 98 -8.63 20.08 7.29
C GLN A 98 -8.42 18.85 8.17
N ALA A 99 -7.46 17.98 7.84
CA ALA A 99 -7.15 16.79 8.64
C ALA A 99 -6.68 17.17 10.05
N VAL A 100 -5.82 18.19 10.18
CA VAL A 100 -5.37 18.71 11.48
C VAL A 100 -6.54 19.27 12.29
N GLN A 101 -7.44 20.02 11.66
CA GLN A 101 -8.59 20.60 12.34
C GLN A 101 -9.57 19.54 12.85
N VAL A 102 -9.84 18.51 12.04
CA VAL A 102 -10.67 17.36 12.46
C VAL A 102 -10.03 16.62 13.63
N LEU A 103 -8.73 16.35 13.57
CA LEU A 103 -8.01 15.70 14.67
C LEU A 103 -8.05 16.54 15.96
N TYR A 104 -7.84 17.85 15.84
CA TYR A 104 -7.93 18.77 16.97
C TYR A 104 -9.33 18.77 17.60
N GLU A 105 -10.39 18.85 16.79
CA GLU A 105 -11.76 18.79 17.29
C GLU A 105 -12.09 17.46 17.98
N GLN A 106 -11.64 16.33 17.43
CA GLN A 106 -11.81 15.03 18.07
C GLN A 106 -11.11 14.97 19.43
N LEU A 107 -9.86 15.44 19.49
CA LEU A 107 -9.09 15.48 20.74
C LEU A 107 -9.76 16.39 21.77
N LYS A 108 -10.21 17.57 21.34
CA LYS A 108 -10.90 18.54 22.19
C LYS A 108 -12.20 17.96 22.75
N ARG A 109 -13.04 17.34 21.92
CA ARG A 109 -14.26 16.65 22.39
C ARG A 109 -13.94 15.54 23.39
N GLY A 110 -12.86 14.79 23.16
CA GLY A 110 -12.39 13.77 24.11
C GLY A 110 -12.00 14.37 25.47
N GLN A 111 -11.25 15.46 25.47
CA GLN A 111 -10.86 16.17 26.70
C GLN A 111 -12.05 16.79 27.42
N ASP A 112 -12.95 17.45 26.69
CA ASP A 112 -14.15 18.07 27.26
C ASP A 112 -15.06 17.00 27.91
N SER A 113 -15.19 15.83 27.27
CA SER A 113 -15.98 14.71 27.83
C SER A 113 -15.33 14.12 29.08
N ALA A 114 -14.00 13.96 29.10
CA ALA A 114 -13.26 13.47 30.27
C ALA A 114 -13.31 14.46 31.45
N ALA A 115 -13.23 15.77 31.17
CA ALA A 115 -13.31 16.82 32.19
C ALA A 115 -14.70 16.90 32.85
N VAL A 116 -15.77 16.69 32.09
CA VAL A 116 -17.14 16.65 32.63
C VAL A 116 -17.32 15.46 33.58
N VAL A 117 -16.81 14.27 33.23
CA VAL A 117 -16.90 13.07 34.10
C VAL A 117 -16.10 13.25 35.40
N ALA A 118 -14.93 13.91 35.33
CA ALA A 118 -14.14 14.20 36.53
C ALA A 118 -14.82 15.20 37.49
N ASN A 119 -15.68 16.09 36.96
CA ASN A 119 -16.43 17.07 37.77
C ASN A 119 -17.75 16.52 38.32
N LEU A 120 -18.10 15.27 38.00
CA LEU A 120 -19.27 14.52 38.48
C LEU A 120 -18.93 13.47 39.56
N LEU A 121 -17.64 13.28 39.86
CA LEU A 121 -17.10 12.47 40.95
C LEU A 121 -16.74 13.35 42.16
#